data_AF-A0A519UB10-F1
#
_entry.id   AF-A0A519UB10-F1
#
_cell.length_a   1.000
_cell.length_b   1.000
_cell.length_c   1.000
_cell.angle_alpha   90.00
_cell.angle_beta   90.00
_cell.angle_gamma   90.00
#
_symmetry.space_group_name_H-M   'P 1'
#
loop_
_entity.id
_entity.type
_entity.pdbx_description
1 polymer ?
#
loop_
_entity_poly.entity_id
_entity_poly.type
_entity_poly.pdbx_seq_one_letter_code
_entity_poly.pdbx_strand_id
1 'polypeptide(L)'
;MLLTVGSSTQAQSELGIEQYSYLGTGQPGTIVPVAHYRTRSNWYAEARYNYDEINTFSLYAGRTFSGERNLAYSITPMIGAMVGRSSGGSIAINTEFDFRRFNFSSQSQYSVNYLISL
;
A
#
# COMPACT_ATOMS: atom_id res chain seq x y z
N MET A 1 -4.23 -2.18 16.90
CA MET A 1 -5.68 -2.46 16.81
C MET A 1 -6.03 -2.31 15.34
N LEU A 2 -6.40 -3.40 14.68
CA LEU A 2 -6.75 -3.41 13.26
C LEU A 2 -8.26 -3.17 13.16
N LEU A 3 -8.68 -2.05 12.56
CA LEU A 3 -10.09 -1.81 12.22
C LEU A 3 -10.18 -1.68 10.71
N THR A 4 -10.22 -2.82 10.02
CA THR A 4 -10.52 -2.87 8.60
C THR A 4 -12.03 -2.90 8.44
N VAL A 5 -12.64 -1.75 8.10
CA VAL A 5 -14.04 -1.70 7.65
C VAL A 5 -14.04 -1.88 6.14
N GLY A 6 -14.04 -3.13 5.70
CA GLY A 6 -14.11 -3.49 4.28
C GLY A 6 -15.29 -4.42 4.03
N SER A 7 -16.45 -3.85 3.71
CA SER A 7 -17.58 -4.60 3.15
C SER A 7 -17.28 -4.91 1.69
N SER A 8 -17.28 -6.20 1.34
CA SER A 8 -17.15 -6.75 0.00
C SER A 8 -18.30 -6.28 -0.90
N THR A 9 -18.17 -5.06 -1.44
CA THR A 9 -19.11 -4.56 -2.44
C THR A 9 -18.37 -3.59 -3.36
N GLN A 10 -17.98 -4.09 -4.53
CA GLN A 10 -17.16 -3.42 -5.57
C GLN A 10 -17.74 -2.08 -6.11
N ALA A 11 -18.89 -1.62 -5.60
CA ALA A 11 -19.54 -0.38 -6.02
C ALA A 11 -19.22 0.82 -5.11
N GLN A 12 -18.45 0.65 -4.03
CA GLN A 12 -18.18 1.69 -3.05
C GLN A 12 -16.71 2.11 -3.07
N SER A 13 -16.48 3.41 -2.92
CA SER A 13 -15.13 3.93 -2.68
C SER A 13 -14.66 3.47 -1.31
N GLU A 14 -13.42 2.99 -1.24
CA GLU A 14 -12.82 2.44 -0.03
C GLU A 14 -11.69 3.37 0.42
N LEU A 15 -11.71 3.78 1.69
CA LEU A 15 -10.65 4.55 2.32
C LEU A 15 -10.14 3.76 3.51
N GLY A 16 -8.83 3.50 3.54
CA GLY A 16 -8.18 2.83 4.66
C GLY A 16 -7.02 3.67 5.20
N ILE A 17 -6.87 3.64 6.52
CA ILE A 17 -5.74 4.22 7.22
C ILE A 17 -5.14 3.15 8.12
N GLU A 18 -3.87 2.89 7.93
CA GLU A 18 -3.07 1.94 8.68
C GLU A 18 -1.95 2.67 9.39
N GLN A 19 -1.67 2.28 10.63
CA GLN A 19 -0.60 2.85 11.43
C GLN A 19 0.27 1.71 11.94
N TYR A 20 1.48 1.61 11.40
CA TYR A 20 2.49 0.68 11.90
C TYR A 20 3.40 1.39 12.91
N SER A 21 3.91 0.64 13.87
CA SER A 21 4.88 1.13 14.84
C SER A 21 6.02 0.13 14.92
N TYR A 22 7.20 0.53 14.46
CA TYR A 22 8.38 -0.31 14.57
C TYR A 22 9.04 -0.07 15.92
N LEU A 23 9.15 -1.14 16.73
CA LEU A 23 9.93 -1.16 17.96
C LEU A 23 11.28 -1.80 17.65
N GLY A 24 12.29 -0.97 17.43
CA GLY A 24 13.68 -1.40 17.22
C GLY A 24 14.54 -1.06 18.43
N THR A 25 15.53 -1.91 18.74
CA THR A 25 16.56 -1.58 19.75
C THR A 25 17.41 -0.42 19.25
N GLY A 26 17.24 0.77 19.83
CA GLY A 26 18.12 1.93 19.61
C GLY A 26 17.59 3.03 18.68
N GLN A 27 16.31 3.01 18.28
CA GLN A 27 15.65 4.14 17.60
C GLN A 27 14.35 4.48 18.34
N PRO A 28 14.00 5.77 18.52
CA PRO A 28 12.69 6.16 19.05
C PRO A 28 11.59 5.57 18.16
N GLY A 29 10.49 5.12 18.75
CA GLY A 29 9.42 4.45 18.02
C GLY A 29 8.96 5.25 16.80
N THR A 30 9.16 4.69 15.61
CA THR A 30 8.79 5.35 14.36
C THR A 30 7.34 5.07 14.04
N ILE A 31 6.55 6.13 13.90
CA ILE A 31 5.22 6.03 13.32
C ILE A 31 5.33 5.90 11.80
N VAL A 32 4.61 4.94 11.26
CA VAL A 32 4.53 4.65 9.83
C VAL A 32 3.06 4.66 9.39
N PRO A 33 2.48 5.85 9.17
CA PRO A 33 1.13 5.97 8.66
C PRO A 33 1.10 5.62 7.17
N VAL A 34 0.09 4.85 6.79
CA VAL A 34 -0.23 4.48 5.41
C VAL A 34 -1.70 4.81 5.20
N ALA A 35 -2.02 5.57 4.16
CA ALA A 35 -3.39 5.85 3.77
C ALA A 35 -3.59 5.37 2.34
N HIS A 36 -4.63 4.58 2.09
CA HIS A 36 -4.95 4.11 0.75
C HIS A 36 -6.41 4.43 0.41
N TYR A 37 -6.65 4.66 -0.88
CA TYR A 37 -7.95 4.99 -1.40
C TYR A 37 -8.19 4.24 -2.71
N ARG A 38 -9.31 3.51 -2.78
CA ARG A 38 -9.79 2.83 -3.99
C ARG A 38 -11.08 3.48 -4.46
N THR A 39 -11.13 3.85 -5.74
CA THR A 39 -12.33 4.43 -6.34
C THR A 39 -13.26 3.35 -6.88
N ARG A 40 -14.50 3.73 -7.17
CA ARG A 40 -15.49 2.87 -7.88
C ARG A 40 -15.07 2.49 -9.30
N SER A 41 -14.13 3.22 -9.89
CA SER A 41 -13.58 2.94 -11.23
C SER A 41 -12.28 2.13 -11.17
N ASN A 42 -12.02 1.48 -10.03
CA ASN A 42 -10.86 0.66 -9.74
C ASN A 42 -9.52 1.40 -9.78
N TRP A 43 -9.52 2.73 -9.64
CA TRP A 43 -8.28 3.45 -9.41
C TRP A 43 -7.87 3.30 -7.96
N TYR A 44 -6.57 3.17 -7.73
CA TYR A 44 -5.99 3.01 -6.42
C TYR A 44 -4.93 4.09 -6.22
N ALA A 45 -4.92 4.71 -5.06
CA ALA A 45 -3.89 5.64 -4.63
C ALA A 45 -3.47 5.28 -3.20
N GLU A 46 -2.19 5.42 -2.90
CA GLU A 46 -1.65 5.13 -1.58
C GLU A 46 -0.56 6.14 -1.23
N ALA A 47 -0.66 6.70 -0.03
CA ALA A 47 0.31 7.63 0.54
C ALA A 47 0.93 7.00 1.77
N ARG A 48 2.25 7.06 1.88
CA ARG A 48 3.01 6.47 2.98
C ARG A 48 4.00 7.48 3.51
N TYR A 49 4.21 7.45 4.81
CA TYR A 49 5.31 8.16 5.45
C TYR A 49 6.10 7.19 6.33
N ASN A 50 7.43 7.26 6.26
CA ASN A 50 8.36 6.39 6.98
C ASN A 50 8.28 4.89 6.63
N TYR A 51 7.52 4.51 5.59
CA TYR A 51 7.34 3.11 5.20
C TYR A 51 8.54 2.56 4.44
N ASP A 52 8.98 3.28 3.41
CA ASP A 52 10.12 2.86 2.58
C ASP A 52 11.46 3.16 3.27
N GLU A 53 11.55 4.32 3.93
CA GLU A 53 12.70 4.73 4.75
C GLU A 53 12.26 5.83 5.74
N ILE A 54 12.98 5.96 6.87
CA ILE A 54 12.75 7.02 7.85
C ILE A 54 12.89 8.41 7.18
N ASN A 55 11.94 9.30 7.44
CA ASN A 55 11.80 10.63 6.86
C ASN A 55 11.63 10.62 5.34
N THR A 56 10.99 9.58 4.80
CA THR A 56 10.64 9.48 3.38
C THR A 56 9.13 9.42 3.23
N PHE A 57 8.62 10.26 2.35
CA PHE A 57 7.23 10.26 1.90
C PHE A 57 7.16 9.58 0.54
N SER A 58 6.19 8.69 0.36
CA SER A 58 5.95 8.04 -0.93
C SER A 58 4.47 8.07 -1.32
N LEU A 59 4.27 8.18 -2.63
CA LEU A 59 2.96 8.14 -3.27
C LEU A 59 2.96 7.05 -4.32
N TYR A 60 1.91 6.25 -4.31
CA TYR A 60 1.64 5.22 -5.30
C TYR A 60 0.28 5.48 -5.94
N ALA A 61 0.20 5.19 -7.23
CA ALA A 61 -1.03 5.18 -7.99
C ALA A 61 -1.07 3.93 -8.88
N GLY A 62 -2.25 3.35 -9.02
CA GLY A 62 -2.43 2.12 -9.77
C GLY A 62 -3.86 1.83 -10.12
N ARG A 63 -4.09 0.66 -10.69
CA ARG A 63 -5.43 0.19 -11.06
C ARG A 63 -5.65 -1.22 -10.56
N THR A 64 -6.77 -1.45 -9.89
CA THR A 64 -7.16 -2.77 -9.38
C THR A 64 -7.87 -3.57 -10.46
N PHE A 65 -7.48 -4.83 -10.61
CA PHE A 65 -8.13 -5.84 -11.44
C PHE A 65 -8.63 -6.94 -10.52
N SER A 66 -9.93 -7.23 -10.55
CA SER A 66 -10.55 -8.22 -9.67
C SER A 66 -11.46 -9.18 -10.42
N GLY A 67 -11.73 -10.33 -9.82
CA GLY A 67 -12.68 -11.32 -10.32
C GLY A 67 -13.19 -12.21 -9.20
N GLU A 68 -14.44 -12.66 -9.28
CA GLU A 68 -15.15 -13.36 -8.18
C GLU A 68 -15.93 -14.60 -8.64
N ARG A 69 -15.44 -15.38 -9.62
CA ARG A 69 -16.20 -16.54 -10.12
C ARG A 69 -16.15 -17.74 -9.14
N ASN A 70 -15.03 -18.45 -9.10
CA ASN A 70 -14.82 -19.59 -8.19
C ASN A 70 -13.78 -19.28 -7.09
N LEU A 71 -13.05 -18.19 -7.29
CA LEU A 71 -12.02 -17.64 -6.43
C LEU A 71 -12.15 -16.13 -6.53
N ALA A 72 -12.24 -15.44 -5.40
CA ALA A 72 -12.20 -13.98 -5.39
C ALA A 72 -10.74 -13.54 -5.31
N TYR A 73 -10.34 -12.68 -6.23
CA TYR A 73 -8.98 -12.15 -6.28
C TYR A 73 -8.98 -10.66 -6.64
N SER A 74 -7.97 -9.95 -6.15
CA SER A 74 -7.66 -8.57 -6.53
C SER A 74 -6.16 -8.47 -6.83
N ILE A 75 -5.81 -7.78 -7.91
CA ILE A 75 -4.42 -7.52 -8.31
C ILE A 75 -4.34 -6.03 -8.66
N THR A 76 -3.51 -5.29 -7.95
CA THR A 76 -3.33 -3.84 -8.11
C THR A 76 -1.87 -3.55 -8.44
N PRO A 77 -1.47 -3.55 -9.72
CA PRO A 77 -0.21 -2.97 -10.14
C PRO A 77 -0.22 -1.46 -9.90
N MET A 78 0.90 -0.96 -9.38
CA MET A 78 1.10 0.42 -8.99
C MET A 78 2.48 0.91 -9.44
N ILE A 79 2.55 2.20 -9.73
CA ILE A 79 3.79 2.95 -9.85
C ILE A 79 3.77 4.03 -8.79
N GLY A 80 4.94 4.35 -8.25
CA GLY A 80 5.08 5.34 -7.21
C GLY A 80 6.38 6.10 -7.29
N ALA A 81 6.44 7.17 -6.52
CA ALA A 81 7.61 7.99 -6.31
C ALA A 81 7.78 8.25 -4.82
N MET A 82 9.02 8.44 -4.41
CA MET A 82 9.40 8.75 -3.04
C MET A 82 10.29 9.97 -2.98
N VAL A 83 10.17 10.75 -1.91
CA VAL A 83 10.94 11.97 -1.64
C VAL A 83 11.22 12.10 -0.15
N GLY A 84 12.40 12.58 0.20
CA GLY A 84 12.87 12.71 1.58
C GLY A 84 14.30 12.22 1.72
N ARG A 85 14.56 11.39 2.73
CA ARG A 85 15.89 10.79 2.94
C ARG A 85 16.32 9.90 1.76
N SER A 86 15.36 9.18 1.16
CA SER A 86 15.51 8.61 -0.17
C SER A 86 14.58 9.32 -1.15
N SER A 87 15.08 9.52 -2.35
CA SER A 87 14.30 10.02 -3.48
C SER A 87 14.43 9.05 -4.65
N GLY A 88 13.32 8.72 -5.29
CA GLY A 88 13.33 7.63 -6.27
C GLY A 88 11.99 7.30 -6.87
N GLY A 89 12.02 6.35 -7.79
CA GLY A 89 10.83 5.73 -8.39
C GLY A 89 10.62 4.32 -7.84
N SER A 90 9.39 3.86 -7.85
CA SER A 90 9.04 2.52 -7.41
C SER A 90 7.92 1.93 -8.24
N ILE A 91 7.94 0.62 -8.40
CA ILE A 91 6.80 -0.15 -8.89
C ILE A 91 6.40 -1.13 -7.79
N ALA A 92 5.10 -1.39 -7.68
CA ALA A 92 4.57 -2.30 -6.69
C ALA A 92 3.37 -3.05 -7.25
N ILE A 93 3.05 -4.18 -6.64
CA ILE A 93 1.86 -4.97 -6.95
C ILE A 93 1.26 -5.47 -5.63
N ASN A 94 0.00 -5.10 -5.38
CA ASN A 94 -0.79 -5.67 -4.30
C ASN A 94 -1.63 -6.80 -4.88
N THR A 95 -1.65 -7.94 -4.19
CA THR A 95 -2.43 -9.10 -4.59
C THR A 95 -3.20 -9.62 -3.39
N GLU A 96 -4.50 -9.77 -3.54
CA GLU A 96 -5.37 -10.39 -2.54
C GLU A 96 -6.07 -11.59 -3.16
N PHE A 97 -6.17 -12.67 -2.40
CA PHE A 97 -6.92 -13.87 -2.76
C PHE A 97 -7.79 -14.29 -1.59
N ASP A 98 -9.08 -14.42 -1.83
CA ASP A 98 -10.03 -15.00 -0.88
C ASP A 98 -10.40 -16.41 -1.33
N PHE A 99 -10.03 -17.38 -0.50
CA PHE A 99 -10.41 -18.78 -0.67
C PHE A 99 -11.18 -19.27 0.55
N ARG A 100 -12.51 -19.36 0.41
CA ARG A 100 -13.46 -19.78 1.44
C ARG A 100 -13.39 -18.91 2.71
N ARG A 101 -12.64 -19.36 3.73
CA ARG A 101 -12.48 -18.69 5.04
C ARG A 101 -11.07 -18.10 5.21
N PHE A 102 -10.22 -18.23 4.18
CA PHE A 102 -8.85 -17.75 4.20
C PHE A 102 -8.72 -16.56 3.26
N ASN A 103 -8.10 -15.49 3.77
CA ASN A 103 -7.67 -14.35 2.98
C ASN A 103 -6.14 -14.38 2.92
N PHE A 104 -5.59 -14.23 1.72
CA PHE A 104 -4.17 -14.11 1.48
C PHE A 104 -3.91 -12.74 0.85
N SER A 105 -3.14 -11.89 1.53
CA SER A 105 -2.69 -10.60 1.02
C SER A 105 -1.17 -10.60 0.85
N SER A 106 -0.69 -10.14 -0.29
CA SER A 106 0.73 -9.96 -0.58
C SER A 106 0.96 -8.64 -1.28
N GLN A 107 1.99 -7.92 -0.86
CA GLN A 107 2.48 -6.73 -1.55
C GLN A 107 3.93 -6.96 -1.93
N SER A 108 4.24 -6.84 -3.22
CA SER A 108 5.61 -6.88 -3.73
C SER A 108 5.98 -5.51 -4.27
N GLN A 109 7.18 -5.04 -3.93
CA GLN A 109 7.65 -3.71 -4.30
C GLN A 109 9.10 -3.78 -4.79
N TYR A 110 9.40 -2.99 -5.81
CA TYR A 110 10.74 -2.72 -6.28
C TYR A 110 10.95 -1.22 -6.36
N SER A 111 12.05 -0.72 -5.81
CA SER A 111 12.36 0.71 -5.72
C SER A 111 13.75 0.98 -6.25
N VAL A 112 13.88 2.06 -7.01
CA VAL A 112 15.14 2.57 -7.52
C VAL A 112 15.35 3.95 -6.93
N ASN A 113 16.40 4.07 -6.12
CA ASN A 113 16.77 5.31 -5.47
C ASN A 113 17.80 6.06 -6.31
N TYR A 114 17.63 7.38 -6.42
CA TYR A 114 18.65 8.27 -6.93
C TYR A 114 19.18 9.08 -5.75
N LEU A 115 20.50 9.03 -5.54
CA LEU A 115 21.15 9.88 -4.56
C LEU A 115 21.08 11.32 -5.07
N ILE A 116 20.20 12.13 -4.49
CA ILE A 116 20.30 13.57 -4.60
C ILE A 116 21.25 14.00 -3.48
N SER A 117 22.55 14.06 -3.77
CA SER A 117 23.50 14.77 -2.91
C SER A 117 23.17 16.26 -2.98
N LEU A 118 22.58 16.82 -1.92
CA LEU A 118 22.51 18.27 -1.69
C LEU A 118 23.76 18.71 -0.93
#